data_AF-U3U357-F1
#
_entry.id   AF-U3U357-F1
#
_cell.length_a   1.000
_cell.length_b   1.000
_cell.length_c   1.000
_cell.angle_alpha   90.00
_cell.angle_beta   90.00
_cell.angle_gamma   90.00
#
_symmetry.space_group_name_H-M   'P 1'
#
loop_
_entity.id
_entity.type
_entity.pdbx_description
1 polymer ?
#
loop_
_entity_poly.entity_id
_entity_poly.type
_entity_poly.pdbx_seq_one_letter_code
_entity_poly.pdbx_strand_id
1 'polypeptide(L)' 'MGRDLAGMMIVSVNDIPEMRAVFQGFEMQSVPIRYNLNINQPTQRRELIITVK' A
#
# COMPACT_ATOMS: atom_id res chain seq x y z
N MET A 1 -3.14 13.61 8.31
CA MET A 1 -2.17 14.31 7.45
C MET A 1 -2.32 13.76 6.04
N GLY A 2 -2.43 14.62 5.02
CA GLY A 2 -2.63 14.24 3.61
C GLY A 2 -4.02 14.47 3.03
N ARG A 3 -5.04 14.81 3.85
CA ARG A 3 -6.41 15.06 3.36
C ARG A 3 -6.57 16.38 2.59
N ASP A 4 -5.67 17.35 2.82
CA ASP A 4 -5.75 18.70 2.24
C ASP A 4 -4.64 18.95 1.20
N LEU A 5 -4.17 17.90 0.52
CA LEU A 5 -3.17 18.03 -0.53
C LEU A 5 -3.80 18.68 -1.78
N ALA A 6 -3.24 19.80 -2.23
CA ALA A 6 -3.62 20.46 -3.47
C ALA A 6 -3.04 19.73 -4.71
N GLY A 7 -3.21 18.40 -4.76
CA GLY A 7 -2.65 17.54 -5.80
C GLY A 7 -2.88 16.05 -5.52
N MET A 8 -2.52 15.21 -6.49
CA MET A 8 -2.67 13.76 -6.37
C MET A 8 -1.53 13.15 -5.55
N MET A 9 -1.87 12.30 -4.58
CA MET A 9 -0.91 11.48 -3.85
C MET A 9 -1.18 10.00 -4.09
N ILE A 10 -0.13 9.26 -4.45
CA ILE A 10 -0.15 7.79 -4.56
C ILE A 10 0.92 7.24 -3.62
N VAL A 11 0.54 6.30 -2.76
CA VAL A 11 1.44 5.63 -1.82
C VAL A 11 1.34 4.12 -2.03
N SER A 12 2.48 3.44 -2.19
CA SER A 12 2.54 1.96 -2.14
C SER A 12 3.26 1.52 -0.87
N VAL A 13 2.59 0.69 -0.06
CA VAL A 13 3.14 0.12 1.17
C VAL A 13 2.73 -1.34 1.31
N ASN A 14 3.40 -2.09 2.18
CA ASN A 14 2.99 -3.45 2.50
C ASN A 14 1.57 -3.51 3.09
N ASP A 15 0.80 -4.53 2.72
CA ASP A 15 -0.53 -4.79 3.24
C ASP A 15 -0.44 -5.46 4.63
N ILE A 16 -0.26 -4.62 5.65
CA ILE A 16 -0.23 -4.99 7.07
C ILE A 16 -1.32 -4.23 7.85
N PRO A 17 -1.83 -4.78 8.97
CA PRO A 17 -2.92 -4.15 9.75
C PRO A 17 -2.64 -2.70 10.15
N GLU A 18 -1.40 -2.38 10.48
CA GLU A 18 -0.95 -1.06 10.90
C GLU A 18 -1.14 -0.02 9.79
N MET A 19 -0.79 -0.37 8.54
CA MET A 19 -0.97 0.53 7.39
C MET A 19 -2.45 0.77 7.10
N ARG A 20 -3.30 -0.27 7.23
CA ARG A 20 -4.75 -0.13 7.05
C ARG A 20 -5.37 0.81 8.08
N ALA A 21 -4.89 0.78 9.32
CA ALA A 21 -5.35 1.68 10.37
C ALA A 21 -4.90 3.12 10.12
N VAL A 22 -3.63 3.33 9.74
CA VAL A 22 -3.06 4.66 9.46
C VAL A 22 -3.79 5.35 8.29
N PHE A 23 -4.07 4.60 7.22
CA PHE A 23 -4.73 5.11 6.03
C PHE A 23 -6.25 4.88 6.04
N GLN A 24 -6.85 4.66 7.20
CA GLN A 24 -8.29 4.50 7.32
C GLN A 24 -9.04 5.74 6.78
N GLY A 25 -9.97 5.50 5.87
CA GLY A 25 -10.77 6.55 5.23
C GLY A 25 -10.16 7.14 3.96
N PHE A 26 -9.01 6.63 3.49
CA PHE A 26 -8.50 6.88 2.15
C PHE A 26 -8.90 5.75 1.19
N GLU A 27 -8.87 6.02 -0.12
CA GLU A 27 -9.08 4.99 -1.14
C GLU A 27 -7.88 4.05 -1.16
N MET A 28 -8.12 2.75 -0.94
CA MET A 28 -7.07 1.73 -0.82
C MET A 28 -7.35 0.54 -1.72
N GLN A 29 -6.36 0.12 -2.50
CA GLN A 29 -6.40 -1.09 -3.32
C GLN A 29 -5.31 -2.07 -2.89
N SER A 30 -5.69 -3.30 -2.53
CA SER A 30 -4.74 -4.37 -2.23
C SER A 30 -4.36 -5.09 -3.52
N VAL A 31 -3.06 -5.17 -3.82
CA VAL A 31 -2.52 -5.82 -5.01
C VAL A 31 -1.55 -6.94 -4.61
N PRO A 32 -1.63 -8.14 -5.22
CA PRO A 32 -0.67 -9.19 -4.94
C PRO A 32 0.69 -8.83 -5.54
N ILE A 33 1.75 -9.00 -4.75
CA ILE A 33 3.13 -8.83 -5.19
C ILE A 33 3.96 -10.07 -4.88
N ARG A 34 5.00 -10.29 -5.68
CA ARG A 34 5.97 -11.36 -5.46
C ARG A 34 7.34 -10.72 -5.21
N TYR A 35 7.86 -10.86 -3.99
CA TYR A 35 9.24 -10.50 -3.70
C TYR A 35 10.17 -11.61 -4.21
N ASN A 36 11.07 -11.26 -5.12
CA ASN A 36 12.14 -12.13 -5.59
C ASN A 36 13.45 -11.96 -4.78
N LEU A 37 13.38 -11.30 -3.61
CA LEU A 37 14.53 -11.04 -2.74
C LEU A 37 15.25 -12.32 -2.29
N ASN A 38 14.54 -13.44 -2.19
CA ASN A 38 15.12 -14.78 -2.06
C ASN A 38 14.83 -15.58 -3.33
N ILE A 39 15.85 -15.77 -4.17
CA ILE A 39 15.78 -16.54 -5.43
C ILE A 39 15.20 -17.96 -5.20
N ASN A 40 15.41 -18.53 -4.01
CA ASN A 40 14.96 -19.89 -3.68
C ASN A 40 13.58 -19.98 -3.01
N GLN A 41 12.99 -18.87 -2.54
CA GLN A 41 11.67 -18.87 -1.88
C GLN A 41 10.91 -17.57 -2.21
N PRO A 42 10.30 -17.48 -3.40
CA PRO A 42 9.44 -16.35 -3.73
C PRO A 42 8.28 -16.30 -2.76
N THR A 43 8.26 -15.28 -1.92
CA THR A 43 7.24 -15.13 -0.89
C THR A 43 6.11 -14.28 -1.45
N GLN A 44 4.91 -14.86 -1.53
CA GLN A 44 3.72 -14.11 -1.93
C GLN A 44 3.35 -13.11 -0.82
N ARG A 45 3.22 -11.85 -1.22
CA ARG A 45 2.84 -10.74 -0.34
C ARG A 45 1.79 -9.89 -1.03
N ARG A 46 1.29 -8.90 -0.31
CA ARG A 46 0.31 -7.93 -0.79
C ARG A 46 0.83 -6.53 -0.47
N GLU A 47 0.61 -5.61 -1.40
CA GLU A 47 0.82 -4.17 -1.20
C GLU A 47 -0.54 -3.47 -1.19
N LEU A 48 -0.60 -2.35 -0.49
CA LEU A 48 -1.71 -1.40 -0.50
C LEU A 48 -1.29 -0.19 -1.32
N ILE A 49 -2.04 0.07 -2.38
CA ILE A 49 -1.99 1.32 -3.13
C ILE A 49 -3.02 2.25 -2.52
N ILE A 50 -2.58 3.37 -1.95
CA ILE A 50 -3.43 4.41 -1.36
C ILE A 50 -3.45 5.62 -2.29
N THR A 51 -4.64 6.12 -2.62
CA THR A 51 -4.82 7.31 -3.47
C THR A 51 -5.56 8.41 -2.71
N VAL A 52 -5.10 9.65 -2.87
CA VAL A 52 -5.80 10.86 -2.40
C VAL A 52 -5.99 11.79 -3.59
N LYS A 53 -7.24 12.22 -3.81
CA LYS A 53 -7.65 13.21 -4.81
C LYS A 53 -7.87 14.56 -4.17
#